data_AF-A0A2V5IBY4-F1
#
_entry.id   AF-A0A2V5IBY4-F1
#
_cell.length_a   1.000
_cell.length_b   1.000
_cell.length_c   1.000
_cell.angle_alpha   90.00
_cell.angle_beta   90.00
_cell.angle_gamma   90.00
#
_symmetry.space_group_name_H-M   'P 1'
#
loop_
_entity.id
_entity.type
_entity.pdbx_description
1 polymer ?
#
loop_
_entity_poly.entity_id
_entity_poly.type
_entity_poly.pdbx_seq_one_letter_code
_entity_poly.pdbx_strand_id
1 'polypeptide(L)'
;ANSNGNFLFFLFSILCSLLLFTSQTPTALAAPVSSIPSNNNNALDTLQLAARDKHIPTKAQVEELIQPAHLHEFSQYAKRNQPPKDKAIFFTGQPQKSINELVKWANGQHLTSVRDIWKNANFFQKGQYKEVDAATFTRFQQAFSKYYAQQTTGTAYLVFPHDKTPAKTGIFYSVELPEIIAHGKVDEIIWIDQDKIHDKGYDWKTETKVYWKK
;
A
#
# COMPACT_ATOMS: atom_id res chain seq x y z
N ALA A 1 -17.46 -39.79 -47.68
CA ALA A 1 -16.43 -39.82 -46.61
C ALA A 1 -15.13 -39.31 -47.23
N ASN A 2 -14.44 -38.25 -46.80
CA ASN A 2 -14.27 -37.63 -45.49
C ASN A 2 -14.40 -36.09 -45.61
N SER A 3 -15.33 -35.47 -44.90
CA SER A 3 -15.53 -34.00 -44.89
C SER A 3 -15.03 -33.33 -43.59
N ASN A 4 -14.12 -33.97 -42.85
CA ASN A 4 -13.68 -33.49 -41.53
C ASN A 4 -12.25 -32.90 -41.51
N GLY A 5 -11.57 -32.83 -42.66
CA GLY A 5 -10.22 -32.28 -42.77
C GLY A 5 -10.16 -30.75 -42.93
N ASN A 6 -11.10 -30.15 -43.67
CA ASN A 6 -11.01 -28.73 -44.04
C ASN A 6 -11.55 -27.76 -43.00
N PHE A 7 -12.36 -28.23 -42.04
CA PHE A 7 -12.94 -27.36 -41.00
C PHE A 7 -11.93 -26.99 -39.90
N LEU A 8 -10.99 -27.91 -39.60
CA LEU A 8 -9.94 -27.69 -38.60
C LEU A 8 -8.86 -26.69 -39.09
N PHE A 9 -8.52 -26.70 -40.38
CA PHE A 9 -7.59 -25.71 -40.95
C PHE A 9 -8.19 -24.30 -40.99
N PHE A 10 -9.50 -24.16 -41.17
CA PHE A 10 -10.18 -22.86 -41.16
C PHE A 10 -10.23 -22.24 -39.76
N LEU A 11 -10.49 -23.05 -38.73
CA LEU A 11 -10.47 -22.60 -37.32
C LEU A 11 -9.08 -22.19 -36.83
N PHE A 12 -8.02 -22.87 -37.28
CA PHE A 12 -6.64 -22.53 -36.90
C PHE A 12 -6.18 -21.19 -37.50
N SER A 13 -6.60 -20.87 -38.73
CA SER A 13 -6.22 -19.62 -39.40
C SER A 13 -6.89 -18.38 -38.78
N ILE A 14 -8.13 -18.52 -38.29
CA ILE A 14 -8.84 -17.45 -37.57
C ILE A 14 -8.21 -17.20 -36.19
N LEU A 15 -7.78 -18.26 -35.48
CA LEU A 15 -7.12 -18.13 -34.17
C LEU A 15 -5.74 -17.45 -34.28
N CYS A 16 -4.97 -17.72 -35.33
CA CYS A 16 -3.69 -17.04 -35.59
C CYS A 16 -3.86 -15.57 -35.97
N SER A 17 -4.99 -15.21 -36.60
CA SER A 17 -5.27 -13.83 -37.00
C SER A 17 -5.71 -12.95 -35.82
N LEU A 18 -6.34 -13.54 -34.80
CA LEU A 18 -6.77 -12.85 -33.57
C LEU A 18 -5.63 -12.62 -32.55
N LEU A 19 -4.50 -13.34 -32.67
CA LEU A 19 -3.32 -13.14 -31.81
C LEU A 19 -2.42 -11.97 -32.25
N LEU A 20 -2.67 -11.35 -33.42
CA LEU A 20 -1.81 -10.31 -33.97
C LEU A 20 -2.33 -8.86 -33.75
N PHE A 21 -3.46 -8.67 -33.07
CA PHE A 21 -4.08 -7.34 -32.89
C PHE A 21 -4.41 -6.92 -31.43
N THR A 22 -3.77 -7.50 -30.42
CA THR A 22 -3.75 -6.91 -29.06
C THR A 22 -2.34 -6.44 -28.73
N SER A 23 -1.94 -5.32 -29.33
CA SER A 23 -1.84 -4.02 -28.65
C SER A 23 -0.93 -4.03 -27.41
N GLN A 24 0.34 -3.71 -27.68
CA GLN A 24 1.14 -2.69 -27.00
C GLN A 24 1.02 -2.62 -25.47
N THR A 25 1.99 -3.21 -24.78
CA THR A 25 2.40 -2.71 -23.46
C THR A 25 3.62 -1.79 -23.63
N PRO A 26 3.70 -0.69 -22.86
CA PRO A 26 4.79 0.26 -22.97
C PRO A 26 6.11 -0.36 -22.52
N THR A 27 7.13 0.01 -23.27
CA THR A 27 8.57 -0.14 -23.01
C THR A 27 8.92 -0.16 -21.53
N ALA A 28 9.15 -1.35 -20.98
CA ALA A 28 10.07 -1.49 -19.85
C ALA A 28 11.48 -1.34 -20.42
N LEU A 29 12.15 -0.24 -20.08
CA LEU A 29 13.55 0.01 -20.42
C LEU A 29 14.41 -1.02 -19.67
N ALA A 30 14.59 -2.20 -20.25
CA ALA A 30 15.67 -3.10 -19.86
C ALA A 30 16.99 -2.47 -20.31
N ALA A 31 17.78 -1.96 -19.37
CA ALA A 31 19.17 -1.62 -19.65
C ALA A 31 19.95 -2.92 -19.92
N PRO A 32 20.86 -2.92 -20.91
CA PRO A 32 21.46 -4.15 -21.44
C PRO A 32 22.43 -4.80 -20.45
N VAL A 33 22.30 -6.12 -20.34
CA VAL A 33 23.34 -7.00 -19.81
C VAL A 33 24.42 -7.09 -20.88
N SER A 34 25.47 -6.28 -20.79
CA SER A 34 26.69 -6.51 -21.58
C SER A 34 27.56 -7.53 -20.86
N SER A 35 27.43 -8.78 -21.29
CA SER A 35 28.40 -9.86 -21.10
C SER A 35 29.65 -9.61 -21.95
N ILE A 36 30.84 -9.48 -21.35
CA ILE A 36 32.16 -9.76 -21.97
C ILE A 36 33.09 -10.32 -20.87
N PRO A 37 33.98 -11.30 -21.18
CA PRO A 37 34.18 -12.49 -20.39
C PRO A 37 35.38 -12.45 -19.43
N SER A 38 35.33 -13.42 -18.54
CA SER A 38 36.38 -13.91 -17.65
C SER A 38 37.78 -13.92 -18.27
N ASN A 39 38.73 -13.23 -17.63
CA ASN A 39 40.05 -13.81 -17.38
C ASN A 39 40.73 -13.13 -16.18
N ASN A 40 41.34 -13.96 -15.33
CA ASN A 40 42.20 -13.64 -14.19
C ASN A 40 41.52 -13.28 -12.85
N ASN A 41 41.37 -14.32 -12.03
CA ASN A 41 41.78 -14.39 -10.62
C ASN A 41 41.52 -13.14 -9.77
N ASN A 42 40.30 -13.01 -9.25
CA ASN A 42 39.95 -12.58 -7.89
C ASN A 42 38.41 -12.51 -7.79
N ALA A 43 37.78 -13.62 -7.43
CA ALA A 43 36.34 -13.68 -7.23
C ALA A 43 35.96 -13.15 -5.84
N LEU A 44 36.00 -11.83 -5.67
CA LEU A 44 35.34 -11.08 -4.61
C LEU A 44 35.19 -9.64 -5.12
N ASP A 45 34.04 -8.99 -4.89
CA ASP A 45 33.61 -7.70 -5.46
C ASP A 45 33.20 -7.77 -6.94
N THR A 46 31.92 -7.86 -7.29
CA THR A 46 30.98 -6.76 -7.12
C THR A 46 29.58 -7.25 -7.49
N LEU A 47 28.86 -7.82 -6.52
CA LEU A 47 27.41 -7.66 -6.52
C LEU A 47 27.16 -6.19 -6.17
N GLN A 48 27.11 -5.31 -7.18
CA GLN A 48 26.61 -3.95 -6.99
C GLN A 48 25.19 -4.08 -6.46
N LEU A 49 25.04 -3.98 -5.13
CA LEU A 49 23.78 -3.70 -4.48
C LEU A 49 23.22 -2.47 -5.18
N ALA A 50 22.06 -2.59 -5.83
CA ALA A 50 21.30 -1.43 -6.26
C ALA A 50 21.26 -0.43 -5.09
N ALA A 51 21.63 0.83 -5.35
CA ALA A 51 21.69 1.85 -4.31
C ALA A 51 20.36 1.87 -3.55
N ARG A 52 20.42 1.68 -2.23
CA ARG A 52 19.25 1.72 -1.36
C ARG A 52 18.55 3.07 -1.57
N ASP A 53 17.26 3.06 -1.89
CA ASP A 53 16.50 4.31 -2.00
C ASP A 53 16.62 5.07 -0.68
N LYS A 54 17.02 6.35 -0.76
CA LYS A 54 17.23 7.25 0.39
C LYS A 54 15.99 7.39 1.29
N HIS A 55 14.82 7.00 0.81
CA HIS A 55 13.57 6.99 1.56
C HIS A 55 13.26 5.64 2.23
N ILE A 56 14.24 4.75 2.34
CA ILE A 56 14.15 3.48 3.07
C ILE A 56 15.16 3.52 4.24
N PRO A 57 14.72 3.67 5.50
CA PRO A 57 15.62 3.79 6.64
C PRO A 57 16.44 2.52 6.86
N THR A 58 17.69 2.66 7.29
CA THR A 58 18.57 1.55 7.70
C THR A 58 18.03 0.85 8.96
N LYS A 59 18.61 -0.29 9.34
CA LYS A 59 18.23 -0.98 10.59
C LYS A 59 18.33 -0.07 11.82
N ALA A 60 19.46 0.62 11.98
CA ALA A 60 19.68 1.54 13.10
C ALA A 60 18.65 2.67 13.10
N GLN A 61 18.34 3.26 11.94
CA GLN A 61 17.31 4.28 11.82
C GLN A 61 15.91 3.74 12.14
N VAL A 62 15.60 2.50 11.77
CA VAL A 62 14.34 1.86 12.17
C VAL A 62 14.26 1.70 13.69
N GLU A 63 15.33 1.23 14.34
CA GLU A 63 15.40 1.05 15.80
C GLU A 63 15.27 2.37 16.58
N GLU A 64 15.72 3.47 15.99
CA GLU A 64 15.52 4.83 16.52
C GLU A 64 14.08 5.31 16.28
N LEU A 65 13.56 5.21 15.05
CA LEU A 65 12.22 5.67 14.66
C LEU A 65 11.08 4.97 15.42
N ILE A 66 11.27 3.74 15.88
CA ILE A 66 10.24 3.05 16.68
C ILE A 66 10.09 3.63 18.10
N GLN A 67 11.04 4.44 18.56
CA GLN A 67 10.99 5.03 19.88
C GLN A 67 10.02 6.22 19.91
N PRO A 68 9.17 6.35 20.95
CA PRO A 68 8.19 7.44 21.03
C PRO A 68 8.78 8.85 20.89
N ALA A 69 10.00 9.08 21.41
CA ALA A 69 10.69 10.36 21.33
C ALA A 69 11.01 10.79 19.88
N HIS A 70 11.14 9.84 18.96
CA HIS A 70 11.59 10.06 17.59
C HIS A 70 10.44 10.01 16.57
N LEU A 71 9.17 9.94 17.01
CA LEU A 71 8.01 9.90 16.11
C LEU A 71 7.96 11.06 15.11
N HIS A 72 8.42 12.25 15.50
CA HIS A 72 8.43 13.43 14.64
C HIS A 72 9.41 13.30 13.44
N GLU A 73 10.41 12.43 13.54
CA GLU A 73 11.41 12.20 12.48
C GLU A 73 10.85 11.45 11.28
N PHE A 74 9.69 10.78 11.42
CA PHE A 74 8.96 10.20 10.30
C PHE A 74 8.62 11.24 9.21
N SER A 75 8.59 12.53 9.54
CA SER A 75 8.45 13.63 8.57
C SER A 75 9.50 13.64 7.46
N GLN A 76 10.70 13.07 7.70
CA GLN A 76 11.74 12.93 6.68
C GLN A 76 11.36 11.92 5.59
N TYR A 77 10.56 10.92 5.95
CA TYR A 77 10.11 9.84 5.07
C TYR A 77 8.68 10.02 4.55
N ALA A 78 7.88 10.85 5.23
CA ALA A 78 6.53 11.19 4.84
C ALA A 78 6.47 12.37 3.86
N LYS A 79 5.46 12.35 2.98
CA LYS A 79 5.07 13.49 2.15
C LYS A 79 4.59 14.64 3.04
N ARG A 80 4.99 15.85 2.70
CA ARG A 80 4.67 17.05 3.49
C ARG A 80 3.17 17.36 3.40
N ASN A 81 2.59 17.84 4.49
CA ASN A 81 1.17 18.26 4.60
C ASN A 81 0.19 17.14 4.22
N GLN A 82 0.47 15.91 4.64
CA GLN A 82 -0.37 14.74 4.40
C GLN A 82 -0.69 14.03 5.74
N PRO A 83 -1.90 13.45 5.89
CA PRO A 83 -3.03 13.54 4.95
C PRO A 83 -3.63 14.97 4.94
N PRO A 84 -4.25 15.41 3.83
CA PRO A 84 -5.02 16.65 3.83
C PRO A 84 -6.18 16.58 4.84
N LYS A 85 -6.64 17.74 5.30
CA LYS A 85 -7.84 17.84 6.14
C LYS A 85 -9.02 17.15 5.45
N ASP A 86 -9.80 16.40 6.23
CA ASP A 86 -11.02 15.72 5.78
C ASP A 86 -10.79 14.60 4.73
N LYS A 87 -9.55 14.09 4.61
CA LYS A 87 -9.15 13.08 3.61
C LYS A 87 -8.52 11.82 4.17
N ALA A 88 -8.31 11.71 5.48
CA ALA A 88 -7.65 10.54 6.06
C ALA A 88 -8.56 9.30 6.03
N ILE A 89 -8.05 8.18 5.54
CA ILE A 89 -8.73 6.88 5.58
C ILE A 89 -7.92 5.83 6.33
N PHE A 90 -8.62 4.99 7.08
CA PHE A 90 -8.10 3.91 7.90
C PHE A 90 -8.74 2.57 7.50
N PHE A 91 -8.02 1.48 7.71
CA PHE A 91 -8.44 0.12 7.37
C PHE A 91 -8.24 -0.82 8.56
N THR A 92 -9.15 -1.76 8.77
CA THR A 92 -9.04 -2.75 9.84
C THR A 92 -9.82 -4.02 9.55
N GLY A 93 -9.30 -5.18 9.95
CA GLY A 93 -10.00 -6.46 9.82
C GLY A 93 -9.92 -7.14 8.46
N GLN A 94 -9.20 -6.56 7.49
CA GLN A 94 -9.05 -7.16 6.15
C GLN A 94 -7.76 -7.94 5.96
N PRO A 95 -7.76 -8.98 5.11
CA PRO A 95 -6.52 -9.59 4.63
C PRO A 95 -5.76 -8.64 3.69
N GLN A 96 -4.44 -8.82 3.59
CA GLN A 96 -3.54 -7.94 2.83
C GLN A 96 -3.98 -7.71 1.36
N LYS A 97 -4.53 -8.73 0.70
CA LYS A 97 -5.03 -8.63 -0.68
C LYS A 97 -6.13 -7.58 -0.80
N SER A 98 -7.12 -7.63 0.10
CA SER A 98 -8.22 -6.67 0.17
C SER A 98 -7.73 -5.26 0.54
N ILE A 99 -6.67 -5.12 1.34
CA ILE A 99 -6.10 -3.80 1.65
C ILE A 99 -5.56 -3.11 0.40
N ASN A 100 -4.92 -3.82 -0.53
CA ASN A 100 -4.43 -3.22 -1.77
C ASN A 100 -5.58 -2.69 -2.64
N GLU A 101 -6.68 -3.43 -2.72
CA GLU A 101 -7.89 -3.02 -3.44
C GLU A 101 -8.53 -1.80 -2.78
N LEU A 102 -8.62 -1.79 -1.45
CA LEU A 102 -9.13 -0.67 -0.66
C LEU A 102 -8.30 0.60 -0.83
N VAL A 103 -6.97 0.49 -0.83
CA VAL A 103 -6.08 1.63 -1.08
C VAL A 103 -6.29 2.18 -2.50
N LYS A 104 -6.42 1.30 -3.50
CA LYS A 104 -6.70 1.73 -4.88
C LYS A 104 -8.05 2.44 -4.99
N TRP A 105 -9.08 1.91 -4.34
CA TRP A 105 -10.40 2.53 -4.29
C TRP A 105 -10.33 3.90 -3.61
N ALA A 106 -9.71 3.98 -2.43
CA ALA A 106 -9.57 5.22 -1.67
C ALA A 106 -8.85 6.31 -2.46
N ASN A 107 -7.77 5.96 -3.16
CA ASN A 107 -7.04 6.88 -4.03
C ASN A 107 -7.91 7.40 -5.18
N GLY A 108 -8.79 6.56 -5.74
CA GLY A 108 -9.81 6.98 -6.71
C GLY A 108 -10.83 7.97 -6.14
N GLN A 109 -11.02 7.99 -4.82
CA GLN A 109 -11.89 8.94 -4.11
C GLN A 109 -11.15 10.16 -3.56
N HIS A 110 -9.86 10.30 -3.87
CA HIS A 110 -8.96 11.32 -3.29
C HIS A 110 -8.84 11.24 -1.77
N LEU A 111 -9.08 10.06 -1.19
CA LEU A 111 -8.76 9.76 0.20
C LEU A 111 -7.29 9.34 0.30
N THR A 112 -6.68 9.56 1.46
CA THR A 112 -5.26 9.32 1.71
C THR A 112 -5.12 8.35 2.85
N SER A 113 -4.49 7.20 2.64
CA SER A 113 -4.19 6.22 3.69
C SER A 113 -2.77 6.38 4.22
N VAL A 114 -2.44 5.66 5.29
CA VAL A 114 -1.06 5.55 5.80
C VAL A 114 -0.06 5.13 4.71
N ARG A 115 -0.49 4.35 3.70
CA ARG A 115 0.37 3.91 2.59
C ARG A 115 0.74 5.04 1.64
N ASP A 116 -0.16 5.99 1.46
CA ASP A 116 -0.02 7.05 0.48
C ASP A 116 0.90 8.17 0.97
N ILE A 117 1.09 8.28 2.28
CA ILE A 117 1.90 9.33 2.86
C ILE A 117 3.40 9.01 2.89
N TRP A 118 3.83 7.76 2.72
CA TRP A 118 5.27 7.45 2.59
C TRP A 118 5.78 7.89 1.20
N LYS A 119 6.99 8.46 1.15
CA LYS A 119 7.59 8.95 -0.12
C LYS A 119 7.90 7.82 -1.12
N ASN A 120 8.19 6.63 -0.62
CA ASN A 120 8.47 5.41 -1.38
C ASN A 120 7.29 4.41 -1.35
N ALA A 121 6.94 3.78 -2.47
CA ALA A 121 5.79 2.87 -2.52
C ALA A 121 5.96 1.57 -1.68
N ASN A 122 7.17 1.26 -1.22
CA ASN A 122 7.55 -0.04 -0.66
C ASN A 122 7.65 -0.04 0.88
N PHE A 123 7.16 0.98 1.60
CA PHE A 123 7.24 1.03 3.07
C PHE A 123 6.71 -0.25 3.75
N PHE A 124 5.59 -0.79 3.27
CA PHE A 124 4.95 -1.99 3.83
C PHE A 124 5.60 -3.31 3.39
N GLN A 125 6.64 -3.29 2.57
CA GLN A 125 7.29 -4.49 2.05
C GLN A 125 8.50 -4.89 2.92
N LYS A 126 8.33 -5.91 3.77
CA LYS A 126 9.38 -6.44 4.65
C LYS A 126 10.71 -6.73 3.94
N GLY A 127 10.66 -7.14 2.67
CA GLY A 127 11.83 -7.50 1.86
C GLY A 127 12.86 -6.37 1.66
N GLN A 128 12.48 -5.11 1.87
CA GLN A 128 13.40 -3.96 1.84
C GLN A 128 14.17 -3.76 3.17
N TYR A 129 13.76 -4.48 4.22
CA TYR A 129 14.27 -4.37 5.58
C TYR A 129 14.88 -5.70 6.03
N LYS A 130 15.72 -6.32 5.20
CA LYS A 130 16.24 -7.69 5.41
C LYS A 130 16.92 -7.89 6.77
N GLU A 131 17.54 -6.84 7.31
CA GLU A 131 18.29 -6.86 8.58
C GLU A 131 17.43 -6.58 9.82
N VAL A 132 16.19 -6.15 9.62
CA VAL A 132 15.22 -5.89 10.71
C VAL A 132 14.45 -7.18 10.97
N ASP A 133 14.27 -7.59 12.21
CA ASP A 133 13.43 -8.76 12.50
C ASP A 133 11.93 -8.46 12.30
N ALA A 134 11.09 -9.50 12.33
CA ALA A 134 9.65 -9.34 12.10
C ALA A 134 8.97 -8.46 13.18
N ALA A 135 9.33 -8.63 14.46
CA ALA A 135 8.72 -7.91 15.56
C ALA A 135 9.10 -6.42 15.55
N THR A 136 10.35 -6.11 15.24
CA THR A 136 10.83 -4.73 15.06
C THR A 136 10.17 -4.08 13.85
N PHE A 137 9.97 -4.82 12.76
CA PHE A 137 9.24 -4.30 11.60
C PHE A 137 7.75 -4.03 11.90
N THR A 138 7.08 -4.89 12.68
CA THR A 138 5.71 -4.61 13.15
C THR A 138 5.66 -3.36 14.02
N ARG A 139 6.60 -3.18 14.95
CA ARG A 139 6.71 -1.97 15.77
C ARG A 139 6.96 -0.72 14.91
N PHE A 140 7.73 -0.85 13.84
CA PHE A 140 7.96 0.22 12.88
C PHE A 140 6.70 0.63 12.11
N GLN A 141 5.91 -0.35 11.66
CA GLN A 141 4.60 -0.10 11.04
C GLN A 141 3.65 0.60 12.03
N GLN A 142 3.61 0.14 13.28
CA GLN A 142 2.82 0.77 14.34
C GLN A 142 3.26 2.20 14.60
N ALA A 143 4.57 2.46 14.74
CA ALA A 143 5.12 3.79 14.98
C ALA A 143 4.78 4.76 13.83
N PHE A 144 4.85 4.30 12.58
CA PHE A 144 4.44 5.13 11.45
C PHE A 144 2.93 5.37 11.41
N SER A 145 2.11 4.37 11.77
CA SER A 145 0.68 4.54 11.97
C SER A 145 0.35 5.55 13.08
N LYS A 146 1.13 5.60 14.16
CA LYS A 146 1.02 6.67 15.17
C LYS A 146 1.25 8.03 14.53
N TYR A 147 2.37 8.20 13.82
CA TYR A 147 2.68 9.45 13.15
C TYR A 147 1.53 9.88 12.21
N TYR A 148 1.00 8.95 11.40
CA TYR A 148 -0.13 9.21 10.51
C TYR A 148 -1.40 9.65 11.26
N ALA A 149 -1.78 8.95 12.33
CA ALA A 149 -2.90 9.31 13.20
C ALA A 149 -2.71 10.70 13.82
N GLN A 150 -1.50 11.01 14.29
CA GLN A 150 -1.14 12.31 14.82
C GLN A 150 -1.22 13.42 13.79
N GLN A 151 -1.03 13.16 12.49
CA GLN A 151 -1.17 14.18 11.44
C GLN A 151 -2.63 14.37 10.97
N THR A 152 -3.53 13.46 11.31
CA THR A 152 -4.91 13.48 10.82
C THR A 152 -5.73 14.62 11.46
N THR A 153 -6.58 15.28 10.67
CA THR A 153 -7.40 16.42 11.11
C THR A 153 -8.78 16.43 10.42
N GLY A 154 -9.79 16.96 11.11
CA GLY A 154 -11.16 17.09 10.60
C GLY A 154 -11.93 15.77 10.60
N THR A 155 -12.64 15.47 9.52
CA THR A 155 -13.34 14.18 9.34
C THR A 155 -12.38 13.10 8.82
N ALA A 156 -12.37 11.95 9.49
CA ALA A 156 -11.67 10.77 9.03
C ALA A 156 -12.64 9.68 8.59
N TYR A 157 -12.14 8.68 7.87
CA TYR A 157 -12.94 7.57 7.37
C TYR A 157 -12.34 6.24 7.80
N LEU A 158 -13.18 5.28 8.16
CA LEU A 158 -12.79 3.94 8.54
C LEU A 158 -13.55 2.94 7.68
N VAL A 159 -12.82 2.06 7.00
CA VAL A 159 -13.42 1.08 6.09
C VAL A 159 -13.30 -0.32 6.67
N PHE A 160 -14.44 -0.98 6.86
CA PHE A 160 -14.60 -2.42 7.08
C PHE A 160 -16.09 -2.78 6.97
N PRO A 161 -16.47 -4.05 6.74
CA PRO A 161 -17.86 -4.45 6.58
C PRO A 161 -18.72 -4.08 7.79
N HIS A 162 -19.92 -3.56 7.54
CA HIS A 162 -20.82 -3.08 8.60
C HIS A 162 -21.31 -4.17 9.56
N ASP A 163 -21.24 -5.43 9.14
CA ASP A 163 -21.66 -6.62 9.85
C ASP A 163 -20.51 -7.36 10.56
N LYS A 164 -19.27 -6.86 10.45
CA LYS A 164 -18.09 -7.49 11.06
C LYS A 164 -17.59 -6.72 12.28
N THR A 165 -17.00 -7.46 13.22
CA THR A 165 -16.28 -6.91 14.36
C THR A 165 -14.80 -7.29 14.23
N PRO A 166 -13.93 -6.39 13.75
CA PRO A 166 -12.51 -6.67 13.63
C PRO A 166 -11.84 -6.86 15.00
N ALA A 167 -10.73 -7.60 15.02
CA ALA A 167 -10.00 -7.87 16.26
C ALA A 167 -9.42 -6.57 16.85
N LYS A 168 -9.64 -6.34 18.15
CA LYS A 168 -9.12 -5.17 18.90
C LYS A 168 -7.58 -5.07 18.93
N THR A 169 -6.88 -6.13 18.53
CA THR A 169 -5.42 -6.16 18.40
C THR A 169 -4.90 -5.53 17.09
N GLY A 170 -5.78 -5.17 16.15
CA GLY A 170 -5.39 -4.48 14.91
C GLY A 170 -4.73 -3.13 15.17
N ILE A 171 -3.88 -2.68 14.25
CA ILE A 171 -3.15 -1.40 14.36
C ILE A 171 -4.13 -0.24 14.55
N PHE A 172 -5.26 -0.22 13.84
CA PHE A 172 -6.25 0.83 14.02
C PHE A 172 -6.72 0.98 15.48
N TYR A 173 -7.12 -0.11 16.13
CA TYR A 173 -7.63 -0.05 17.51
C TYR A 173 -6.54 0.08 18.57
N SER A 174 -5.41 -0.58 18.38
CA SER A 174 -4.33 -0.60 19.37
C SER A 174 -3.41 0.62 19.29
N VAL A 175 -3.45 1.35 18.17
CA VAL A 175 -2.50 2.43 17.88
C VAL A 175 -3.22 3.67 17.35
N GLU A 176 -3.89 3.60 16.21
CA GLU A 176 -4.34 4.80 15.49
C GLU A 176 -5.50 5.51 16.22
N LEU A 177 -6.51 4.76 16.66
CA LEU A 177 -7.68 5.32 17.37
C LEU A 177 -7.30 5.98 18.71
N PRO A 178 -6.48 5.36 19.59
CA PRO A 178 -5.97 6.05 20.78
C PRO A 178 -5.22 7.35 20.47
N GLU A 179 -4.38 7.37 19.43
CA GLU A 179 -3.63 8.57 19.04
C GLU A 179 -4.55 9.67 18.49
N ILE A 180 -5.57 9.30 17.70
CA ILE A 180 -6.62 10.20 17.22
C ILE A 180 -7.33 10.88 18.40
N ILE A 181 -7.77 10.07 19.38
CA ILE A 181 -8.47 10.55 20.58
C ILE A 181 -7.56 11.49 21.38
N ALA A 182 -6.31 11.08 21.64
CA ALA A 182 -5.37 11.83 22.45
C ALA A 182 -4.99 13.20 21.85
N HIS A 183 -4.90 13.30 20.52
CA HIS A 183 -4.51 14.54 19.85
C HIS A 183 -5.70 15.47 19.56
N GLY A 184 -6.93 14.94 19.53
CA GLY A 184 -8.15 15.74 19.52
C GLY A 184 -8.35 16.63 18.29
N LYS A 185 -7.67 16.34 17.18
CA LYS A 185 -7.76 17.10 15.91
C LYS A 185 -8.79 16.53 14.93
N VAL A 186 -9.30 15.34 15.22
CA VAL A 186 -10.35 14.67 14.44
C VAL A 186 -11.68 14.91 15.13
N ASP A 187 -12.66 15.35 14.38
CA ASP A 187 -13.99 15.67 14.89
C ASP A 187 -14.88 14.42 14.91
N GLU A 188 -14.81 13.62 13.85
CA GLU A 188 -15.53 12.35 13.72
C GLU A 188 -14.85 11.38 12.74
N ILE A 189 -15.17 10.09 12.90
CA ILE A 189 -14.79 9.02 11.99
C ILE A 189 -16.06 8.46 11.36
N ILE A 190 -16.19 8.58 10.04
CA ILE A 190 -17.30 8.00 9.28
C ILE A 190 -16.96 6.55 8.91
N TRP A 191 -17.91 5.64 9.15
CA TRP A 191 -17.79 4.22 8.85
C TRP A 191 -18.29 3.92 7.44
N ILE A 192 -17.36 3.68 6.53
CA ILE A 192 -17.65 3.28 5.14
C ILE A 192 -17.83 1.76 5.10
N ASP A 193 -18.96 1.31 4.56
CA ASP A 193 -19.19 -0.11 4.36
C ASP A 193 -18.31 -0.64 3.23
N GLN A 194 -17.41 -1.55 3.58
CA GLN A 194 -16.52 -2.17 2.60
C GLN A 194 -17.31 -2.94 1.53
N ASP A 195 -18.42 -3.58 1.89
CA ASP A 195 -19.09 -4.49 0.96
C ASP A 195 -19.80 -3.72 -0.17
N LYS A 196 -20.04 -2.42 0.01
CA LYS A 196 -20.67 -1.55 -0.98
C LYS A 196 -19.69 -0.86 -1.93
N ILE A 197 -18.39 -0.88 -1.67
CA ILE A 197 -17.41 -0.07 -2.44
C ILE A 197 -17.34 -0.42 -3.94
N HIS A 198 -17.86 -1.59 -4.30
CA HIS A 198 -17.93 -2.09 -5.68
C HIS A 198 -19.34 -2.04 -6.26
N ASP A 199 -20.34 -1.61 -5.49
CA ASP A 199 -21.72 -1.54 -5.95
C ASP A 199 -21.89 -0.42 -6.96
N LYS A 200 -22.61 -0.72 -8.04
CA LYS A 200 -22.92 0.25 -9.08
C LYS A 200 -23.81 1.35 -8.51
N GLY A 201 -23.33 2.59 -8.56
CA GLY A 201 -24.08 3.76 -8.07
C GLY A 201 -23.90 4.03 -6.58
N TYR A 202 -23.00 3.32 -5.90
CA TYR A 202 -22.65 3.64 -4.53
C TYR A 202 -21.94 5.00 -4.44
N ASP A 203 -22.54 5.94 -3.70
CA ASP A 203 -21.94 7.22 -3.32
C ASP A 203 -21.49 7.18 -1.87
N TRP A 204 -20.20 6.89 -1.65
CA TRP A 204 -19.61 6.81 -0.33
C TRP A 204 -19.72 8.11 0.48
N LYS A 205 -19.91 9.28 -0.16
CA LYS A 205 -20.08 10.56 0.54
C LYS A 205 -21.43 10.67 1.25
N THR A 206 -22.37 9.79 0.90
CA THR A 206 -23.67 9.71 1.57
C THR A 206 -23.65 8.83 2.82
N GLU A 207 -22.54 8.13 3.09
CA GLU A 207 -22.39 7.38 4.34
C GLU A 207 -22.38 8.34 5.52
N THR A 208 -23.35 8.14 6.43
CA THR A 208 -23.54 8.96 7.63
C THR A 208 -23.32 8.18 8.92
N LYS A 209 -23.02 6.88 8.81
CA LYS A 209 -22.80 6.02 9.97
C LYS A 209 -21.51 6.45 10.68
N VAL A 210 -21.63 7.02 11.86
CA VAL A 210 -20.49 7.47 12.66
C VAL A 210 -19.91 6.30 13.42
N TYR A 211 -18.61 6.04 13.24
CA TYR A 211 -17.86 5.06 14.04
C TYR A 211 -17.47 5.64 15.40
N TRP A 212 -16.98 6.88 15.40
CA TRP A 212 -16.52 7.59 16.60
C TRP A 212 -16.69 9.10 16.39
N LYS A 213 -16.96 9.83 17.48
CA LYS A 213 -17.07 11.28 17.51
C LYS A 213 -16.45 11.82 18.79
N LYS A 214 -15.79 12.97 18.70
CA LYS A 214 -15.14 13.66 19.82
C LYS A 214 -16.15 14.11 20.87
#